data_AF-A0A432KQU9-F1
#
_entry.id   AF-A0A432KQU9-F1
#
_cell.length_a   1.000
_cell.length_b   1.000
_cell.length_c   1.000
_cell.angle_alpha   90.00
_cell.angle_beta   90.00
_cell.angle_gamma   90.00
#
_symmetry.space_group_name_H-M   'P 1'
#
loop_
_entity.id
_entity.type
_entity.pdbx_description
1 polymer ?
#
loop_
_entity_poly.entity_id
_entity_poly.type
_entity_poly.pdbx_seq_one_letter_code
_entity_poly.pdbx_strand_id
1 'polypeptide(L)' 'MDIKSEKLNLIEWLAGVNDNRIIRQLKTFQKSSQQGVLPSLSKEEKIAVDKGLDSIANGRTHSNESVLKSTKEKYPHLFK' A
#
# COMPACT_ATOMS: atom_id res chain seq x y z
N MET A 1 10.19 -22.66 -11.64
CA MET A 1 10.06 -21.22 -11.97
C MET A 1 11.38 -20.81 -12.61
N ASP A 2 11.37 -20.42 -13.89
CA ASP A 2 12.60 -19.98 -14.56
C ASP A 2 12.85 -18.49 -14.26
N ILE A 3 13.75 -18.25 -13.32
CA ILE A 3 14.11 -16.91 -12.86
C ILE A 3 14.66 -16.05 -14.00
N LYS A 4 15.27 -16.65 -15.03
CA LYS A 4 15.81 -15.89 -16.18
C LYS A 4 14.68 -15.35 -17.04
N SER A 5 13.68 -16.18 -17.34
CA SER A 5 12.49 -15.77 -18.08
C SER A 5 11.71 -14.68 -17.34
N GLU A 6 11.53 -14.83 -16.02
CA GLU A 6 10.85 -13.82 -15.20
C GLU A 6 11.56 -12.46 -15.21
N LYS A 7 12.90 -12.46 -15.15
CA LYS A 7 13.70 -11.24 -15.25
C LYS A 7 13.53 -10.55 -16.60
N LEU A 8 13.49 -11.32 -17.68
CA LEU A 8 13.34 -10.78 -19.02
C LEU A 8 11.96 -10.12 -19.20
N ASN A 9 10.90 -10.82 -18.78
CA ASN A 9 9.53 -10.30 -18.81
C ASN A 9 9.41 -8.97 -18.03
N LEU A 10 10.06 -8.87 -16.87
CA LEU A 10 10.06 -7.65 -16.07
C LEU A 10 10.76 -6.49 -16.77
N ILE A 11 11.90 -6.74 -17.42
CA ILE A 11 12.65 -5.72 -18.18
C ILE A 11 11.81 -5.20 -19.35
N GLU A 12 11.18 -6.10 -20.11
CA GLU A 12 10.33 -5.74 -21.25
C GLU A 12 9.12 -4.92 -20.79
N TRP A 13 8.46 -5.32 -19.70
CA TRP A 13 7.36 -4.55 -19.12
C TRP A 13 7.82 -3.15 -18.71
N LEU A 14 8.94 -3.04 -17.98
CA LEU A 14 9.49 -1.77 -17.52
C LEU A 14 9.85 -0.83 -18.68
N ALA A 15 10.35 -1.37 -19.80
CA ALA A 15 10.68 -0.59 -20.98
C ALA A 15 9.44 0.09 -21.60
N GLY A 16 8.24 -0.47 -21.41
CA GLY A 16 6.97 0.11 -21.86
C GLY A 16 6.33 1.10 -20.88
N VAL A 17 6.87 1.25 -19.66
CA VAL A 17 6.28 2.14 -18.64
C VAL A 17 6.68 3.60 -18.90
N ASN A 18 5.72 4.39 -19.37
CA ASN A 18 5.90 5.84 -19.58
C ASN A 18 5.41 6.72 -18.40
N ASP A 19 4.88 6.12 -17.33
CA ASP A 19 4.41 6.86 -16.16
C ASP A 19 5.53 7.05 -15.12
N ASN A 20 5.98 8.29 -14.95
CA ASN A 20 7.04 8.65 -14.02
C ASN A 20 6.70 8.35 -12.54
N ARG A 21 5.41 8.27 -12.17
CA ARG A 21 4.98 7.89 -10.81
C ARG A 21 5.28 6.42 -10.54
N ILE A 22 4.99 5.55 -11.50
CA ILE A 22 5.27 4.12 -11.43
C ILE A 22 6.77 3.88 -11.33
N ILE A 23 7.56 4.56 -12.19
CA ILE A 23 9.02 4.50 -12.14
C ILE A 23 9.56 4.95 -10.78
N ARG A 24 9.00 6.02 -10.19
CA ARG A 24 9.40 6.50 -8.86
C ARG A 24 9.10 5.47 -7.77
N GLN A 25 7.91 4.87 -7.77
CA GLN A 25 7.54 3.84 -6.80
C GLN A 25 8.47 2.62 -6.87
N LEU A 26 8.78 2.15 -8.08
CA LEU A 26 9.70 1.03 -8.30
C LEU A 26 11.11 1.34 -7.84
N LYS A 27 11.62 2.56 -8.09
CA LYS A 27 12.94 2.99 -7.58
C LYS A 27 12.95 3.04 -6.06
N THR A 28 11.87 3.46 -5.41
CA THR A 28 11.76 3.43 -3.94
C THR A 28 11.75 1.99 -3.42
N PHE A 29 10.99 1.10 -4.06
CA PHE A 29 10.97 -0.31 -3.72
C PHE A 29 12.36 -0.95 -3.86
N GLN A 30 13.04 -0.73 -4.99
CA GLN A 30 14.41 -1.20 -5.22
C GLN A 30 15.37 -0.71 -4.12
N LYS A 31 15.34 0.58 -3.78
CA LYS A 31 16.18 1.15 -2.70
C LYS A 31 15.88 0.49 -1.36
N SER A 32 14.61 0.34 -1.00
CA SER A 32 14.20 -0.32 0.25
C SER A 32 14.62 -1.79 0.32
N SER A 33 14.62 -2.50 -0.81
CA SER A 33 15.06 -3.90 -0.89
C SER A 33 16.59 -4.05 -0.75
N GLN A 34 17.36 -3.07 -1.24
CA GLN A 34 18.83 -3.06 -1.14
C GLN A 34 19.33 -2.64 0.24
N GLN A 35 18.55 -1.83 0.96
CA GLN A 35 18.88 -1.35 2.29
C GLN A 35 18.63 -2.37 3.39
N GLY A 36 18.10 -3.57 3.07
CA GLY A 36 17.92 -4.68 4.02
C GLY A 36 16.90 -4.41 5.14
N VAL A 37 16.33 -3.22 5.19
CA VAL A 37 15.34 -2.80 6.19
C VAL A 37 14.04 -2.57 5.44
N LEU A 38 13.30 -3.65 5.19
CA LEU A 38 11.86 -3.50 5.14
C LEU A 38 11.45 -2.94 6.52
N PRO A 39 10.65 -1.86 6.60
CA PRO A 39 10.16 -1.40 7.89
C PRO A 39 9.36 -2.55 8.50
N SER A 40 9.96 -3.23 9.48
CA SER A 40 9.24 -4.22 10.26
C SER A 40 8.25 -3.44 11.10
N LEU A 41 6.97 -3.77 10.94
CA LEU A 41 5.95 -3.28 11.86
C LEU A 41 6.38 -3.56 13.29
N SER A 42 6.19 -2.58 14.17
CA SER A 42 6.30 -2.77 15.62
C SER A 42 5.28 -3.82 16.07
N LYS A 43 5.42 -4.31 17.31
CA LYS A 43 4.46 -5.26 17.87
C LYS A 43 3.06 -4.65 17.94
N GLU A 44 2.97 -3.37 18.29
CA GLU A 44 1.73 -2.61 18.40
C GLU A 44 1.07 -2.43 17.02
N GLU A 45 1.88 -2.13 15.99
CA GLU A 45 1.40 -2.01 14.63
C GLU A 45 0.86 -3.34 14.09
N LYS A 46 1.53 -4.47 14.37
CA LYS A 46 1.03 -5.80 14.02
C LYS A 46 -0.31 -6.10 14.70
N ILE A 47 -0.41 -5.82 16.00
CA ILE A 47 -1.66 -5.98 16.76
C ILE A 47 -2.78 -5.11 16.17
N ALA A 48 -2.48 -3.89 15.74
CA ALA A 48 -3.47 -3.01 15.11
C ALA A 48 -3.97 -3.57 13.77
N VAL A 49 -3.06 -4.12 12.96
CA VAL A 49 -3.42 -4.82 11.70
C VAL A 49 -4.30 -6.03 11.97
N ASP A 50 -3.94 -6.88 12.93
CA ASP A 50 -4.72 -8.08 13.29
C ASP A 50 -6.15 -7.71 13.75
N LYS A 51 -6.29 -6.65 14.55
CA LYS A 51 -7.61 -6.12 14.96
C LYS A 51 -8.43 -5.61 13.77
N GLY A 52 -7.77 -4.98 12.80
CA GLY A 52 -8.41 -4.52 11.57
C GLY A 52 -8.95 -5.70 10.75
N LEU A 53 -8.13 -6.75 10.57
CA LEU A 53 -8.53 -7.96 9.86
C LEU A 53 -9.69 -8.68 10.57
N ASP A 54 -9.66 -8.81 11.89
CA ASP A 54 -10.75 -9.36 12.68
C ASP A 54 -12.03 -8.52 12.57
N SER A 55 -11.92 -7.19 12.52
CA SER A 55 -13.07 -6.30 12.32
C SER A 55 -13.72 -6.52 10.95
N ILE A 56 -12.91 -6.72 9.91
CA ILE A 56 -13.40 -7.04 8.56
C ILE A 56 -14.11 -8.40 8.55
N ALA A 57 -13.50 -9.43 9.13
CA ALA A 57 -14.05 -10.78 9.17
C ALA A 57 -15.43 -10.84 9.88
N ASN A 58 -15.61 -10.01 10.91
CA ASN A 58 -16.86 -9.91 11.67
C ASN A 58 -17.85 -8.87 11.11
N GLY A 59 -17.63 -8.35 9.89
CA GLY A 59 -18.54 -7.39 9.25
C GLY A 59 -18.61 -6.02 9.93
N ARG A 60 -17.65 -5.70 10.80
CA ARG A 60 -17.53 -4.39 11.48
C ARG A 60 -16.84 -3.39 10.55
N THR A 61 -17.43 -3.16 9.39
CA THR A 61 -16.93 -2.24 8.36
C THR A 61 -17.97 -1.17 8.05
N HIS A 62 -17.51 -0.05 7.54
CA HIS A 62 -18.36 1.04 7.06
C HIS A 62 -17.99 1.36 5.61
N SER A 63 -18.96 1.79 4.81
CA SER A 63 -18.68 2.23 3.45
C SER A 63 -17.82 3.49 3.48
N ASN A 64 -16.92 3.62 2.49
CA ASN A 64 -16.07 4.79 2.36
C ASN A 64 -16.90 6.10 2.31
N GLU A 65 -18.03 6.08 1.61
CA GLU A 65 -18.97 7.21 1.54
C GLU A 65 -19.50 7.62 2.92
N SER A 66 -19.96 6.66 3.74
CA SER A 66 -20.46 6.94 5.09
C SER A 66 -19.36 7.51 5.99
N VAL A 67 -18.15 6.96 5.90
CA VAL A 67 -17.00 7.44 6.67
C VAL A 67 -16.65 8.87 6.25
N LEU A 68 -16.58 9.17 4.94
CA LEU A 68 -16.28 10.51 4.45
C LEU A 68 -17.33 11.53 4.85
N LYS A 69 -18.62 11.17 4.77
CA LYS A 69 -19.71 12.04 5.21
C LYS A 69 -19.57 12.40 6.68
N SER A 70 -19.46 11.39 7.55
CA SER A 70 -19.31 11.59 8.99
C SER A 70 -18.04 12.40 9.36
N THR A 71 -16.95 12.20 8.62
CA THR A 71 -15.69 12.93 8.82
C THR A 71 -15.83 14.40 8.40
N LYS A 72 -16.51 14.69 7.29
CA LYS A 72 -16.80 16.07 6.85
C LYS A 72 -17.68 16.82 7.84
N GLU A 73 -18.71 16.15 8.37
CA GLU A 73 -19.61 16.72 9.38
C GLU A 73 -18.86 17.02 10.69
N LYS A 74 -18.01 16.08 11.14
CA LYS A 74 -17.30 16.21 12.42
C LYS A 74 -16.06 17.11 12.35
N TYR A 75 -15.38 17.16 11.20
CA TYR A 75 -14.16 17.93 10.99
C TYR A 75 -14.22 18.78 9.70
N PRO A 76 -15.12 19.77 9.59
CA PRO A 76 -15.32 20.52 8.34
C PRO A 76 -14.07 21.26 7.86
N HIS A 77 -13.17 21.64 8.77
CA HIS A 77 -11.95 22.38 8.47
C HIS A 77 -10.90 21.57 7.71
N LEU A 78 -10.97 20.22 7.71
CA LEU A 78 -10.07 19.36 6.96
C LEU A 78 -10.38 19.29 5.45
N PHE A 79 -11.52 19.86 5.03
CA PHE A 79 -12.02 19.80 3.65
C PHE A 79 -12.19 21.17 3.00
N LYS A 80 -11.48 22.19 3.53
CA LYS A 80 -11.47 23.55 2.98
C LYS A 80 -10.51 23.67 1.80
#